data_AF-A0A7C3WSL8-F1
#
_entry.id   AF-A0A7C3WSL8-F1
#
_cell.length_a   1.000
_cell.length_b   1.000
_cell.length_c   1.000
_cell.angle_alpha   90.00
_cell.angle_beta   90.00
_cell.angle_gamma   90.00
#
_symmetry.space_group_name_H-M   'P 1'
#
loop_
_entity.id
_entity.type
_entity.pdbx_description
1 polymer ?
#
loop_
_entity_poly.entity_id
_entity_poly.type
_entity_poly.pdbx_seq_one_letter_code
_entity_poly.pdbx_strand_id
1 'polypeptide(L)'
;MSARQLLERHRRALLFTLALVVVSPVFGVHLAELVGFHEPLDIAAEALGLREITEEINWTPFLDYTVPGLPDWLGYIVSGFIGVGAVLALGLLLLRLLR
;
A
#
# COMPACT_ATOMS: atom_id res chain seq x y z
N MET A 1 10.87 8.86 -21.97
CA MET A 1 11.35 9.88 -21.04
C MET A 1 12.25 9.11 -20.11
N SER A 2 13.50 9.53 -19.91
CA SER A 2 14.39 8.75 -19.03
C SER A 2 13.96 8.88 -17.57
N ALA A 3 14.34 7.92 -16.71
CA ALA A 3 14.04 7.99 -15.28
C ALA A 3 14.60 9.28 -14.64
N ARG A 4 15.78 9.74 -15.09
CA ARG A 4 16.38 11.01 -14.66
C ARG A 4 15.50 12.23 -15.03
N GLN A 5 14.97 12.27 -16.25
CA GLN A 5 14.07 13.34 -16.69
C GLN A 5 12.77 13.36 -15.87
N LEU A 6 12.23 12.19 -15.52
CA LEU A 6 11.04 12.09 -14.67
C LEU A 6 11.31 12.63 -13.26
N LEU A 7 12.44 12.25 -12.66
CA LEU A 7 12.88 12.71 -11.34
C LEU A 7 13.07 14.23 -11.30
N GLU A 8 13.76 14.81 -12.27
CA GLU A 8 14.00 16.26 -12.33
C GLU A 8 12.70 17.04 -12.55
N ARG A 9 11.88 16.59 -13.49
CA ARG A 9 10.62 17.27 -13.84
C ARG A 9 9.58 17.21 -12.71
N HIS A 10 9.51 16.10 -11.99
CA HIS A 10 8.47 15.84 -10.98
C HIS A 10 9.01 15.73 -9.55
N ARG A 11 10.20 16.27 -9.28
CA ARG A 11 10.90 16.16 -7.99
C ARG A 11 10.00 16.46 -6.79
N ARG A 12 9.24 17.56 -6.83
CA ARG A 12 8.36 17.98 -5.73
C ARG A 12 7.26 16.97 -5.47
N ALA A 13 6.62 16.47 -6.53
CA ALA A 13 5.57 15.47 -6.41
C ALA A 13 6.13 14.15 -5.86
N LEU A 14 7.28 13.68 -6.34
CA LEU A 14 7.91 12.45 -5.85
C LEU A 14 8.33 12.56 -4.37
N LEU A 15 8.87 13.70 -3.96
CA LEU A 15 9.18 13.96 -2.55
C LEU A 15 7.91 14.00 -1.69
N PHE A 16 6.83 14.58 -2.21
CA PHE A 16 5.55 14.59 -1.51
C PHE A 16 4.96 13.18 -1.38
N THR A 17 4.98 12.38 -2.46
CA THR A 17 4.58 10.96 -2.40
C THR A 17 5.41 10.20 -1.37
N LEU A 18 6.72 10.40 -1.34
CA LEU A 18 7.61 9.78 -0.36
C LEU A 18 7.22 10.15 1.07
N ALA A 19 6.97 11.44 1.32
CA ALA A 19 6.51 11.90 2.63
C ALA A 19 5.17 11.28 3.02
N LEU A 20 4.21 11.17 2.08
CA LEU A 20 2.94 10.51 2.32
C LEU A 20 3.09 9.02 2.65
N VAL A 21 4.00 8.30 1.98
CA VAL A 21 4.29 6.88 2.29
C VAL A 21 4.82 6.73 3.71
N VAL A 22 5.70 7.63 4.16
CA VAL A 22 6.24 7.57 5.53
C VAL A 22 5.17 7.93 6.58
N VAL A 23 4.26 8.85 6.26
CA VAL A 23 3.18 9.29 7.16
C VAL A 23 1.99 8.34 7.15
N SER A 24 1.83 7.51 6.11
CA SER A 24 0.64 6.65 5.93
C SER A 24 0.31 5.72 7.12
N PRO A 25 1.26 5.16 7.89
CA PRO A 25 0.92 4.30 9.04
C PRO A 25 0.18 5.03 10.15
N VAL A 26 0.32 6.36 10.23
CA VAL A 26 -0.48 7.18 11.15
C VAL A 26 -1.96 6.97 10.89
N PHE A 27 -2.36 6.90 9.61
CA PHE A 27 -3.75 6.70 9.22
C PHE A 27 -4.14 5.22 9.19
N GLY A 28 -3.32 4.39 8.54
CA GLY A 28 -3.66 2.98 8.27
C GLY A 28 -3.51 2.04 9.47
N VAL A 29 -2.73 2.42 10.48
CA VAL A 29 -2.47 1.58 11.66
C VAL A 29 -2.97 2.30 12.90
N HIS A 30 -2.31 3.41 13.26
CA HIS A 30 -2.53 4.02 14.58
C HIS A 30 -3.90 4.66 14.76
N LEU A 31 -4.34 5.50 13.81
CA LEU A 31 -5.64 6.14 13.91
C LEU A 31 -6.79 5.15 13.68
N ALA A 32 -6.60 4.15 12.82
CA ALA A 32 -7.57 3.07 12.62
C ALA A 32 -7.80 2.27 13.91
N GLU A 33 -6.72 1.89 14.60
CA GLU A 33 -6.78 1.21 15.90
C GLU A 33 -7.44 2.11 16.96
N LEU A 34 -7.07 3.40 17.02
CA LEU A 34 -7.59 4.35 18.01
C LEU A 34 -9.11 4.53 17.91
N VAL A 35 -9.68 4.49 16.70
CA VAL A 35 -11.13 4.62 16.48
C VAL A 35 -11.85 3.28 16.49
N GLY A 36 -11.12 2.16 16.67
CA GLY A 36 -11.67 0.81 16.60
C GLY A 36 -12.26 0.51 15.22
N PHE A 37 -11.62 0.97 14.15
CA PHE A 37 -12.09 0.74 12.78
C PHE A 37 -12.31 -0.75 12.54
N HIS A 38 -13.51 -1.09 12.08
CA HIS A 38 -13.89 -2.43 11.62
C HIS A 38 -14.41 -2.30 10.19
N GLU A 39 -13.99 -3.19 9.31
CA GLU A 39 -14.38 -3.11 7.92
C GLU A 39 -15.89 -3.40 7.77
N PRO A 40 -16.66 -2.63 6.97
CA PRO A 40 -18.11 -2.84 6.85
C PRO A 40 -18.49 -4.24 6.36
N LEU A 41 -17.61 -4.87 5.57
CA LEU A 41 -17.82 -6.23 5.08
C LEU A 41 -17.61 -7.27 6.18
N ASP A 42 -16.66 -7.08 7.09
CA ASP A 42 -16.44 -7.96 8.24
C ASP A 42 -17.64 -7.93 9.18
N ILE A 43 -18.17 -6.74 9.45
CA ILE A 43 -19.38 -6.57 10.28
C ILE A 43 -20.57 -7.32 9.65
N ALA A 44 -20.74 -7.21 8.32
CA ALA A 44 -21.80 -7.92 7.62
C ALA A 44 -21.59 -9.44 7.64
N ALA A 45 -20.36 -9.91 7.48
CA ALA A 45 -20.01 -11.33 7.54
C ALA A 45 -20.28 -11.90 8.94
N GLU A 46 -19.85 -11.21 9.99
CA GLU A 46 -20.07 -11.59 11.38
C GLU A 46 -21.57 -11.62 11.72
N ALA A 47 -22.34 -10.62 11.29
CA ALA A 47 -23.79 -10.57 11.48
C ALA A 47 -24.53 -11.74 10.78
N LEU A 48 -23.95 -12.29 9.72
CA LEU A 48 -24.45 -13.47 9.01
C LEU A 48 -23.89 -14.79 9.56
N GLY A 49 -23.03 -14.75 10.58
CA GLY A 49 -22.36 -15.92 11.16
C GLY A 49 -21.39 -16.58 10.18
N LEU A 50 -20.85 -15.83 9.23
CA LEU A 50 -19.89 -16.34 8.25
C LEU A 50 -18.50 -16.40 8.87
N ARG A 51 -17.71 -17.39 8.44
CA ARG A 51 -16.32 -17.55 8.85
C ARG A 51 -15.42 -16.74 7.93
N GLU A 52 -14.47 -16.02 8.51
CA GLU A 52 -13.41 -15.37 7.76
C GLU A 52 -12.50 -16.41 7.11
N ILE A 53 -12.27 -16.29 5.81
CA ILE A 53 -11.44 -17.21 5.01
C ILE A 53 -10.33 -16.49 4.24
N THR A 54 -10.15 -15.18 4.45
CA THR A 54 -9.20 -14.34 3.70
C THR A 54 -7.80 -14.92 3.72
N GLU A 55 -7.32 -15.34 4.90
CA GLU A 55 -6.01 -15.97 5.03
C GLU A 55 -5.90 -17.34 4.35
N GLU A 56 -7.01 -18.06 4.11
CA GLU A 56 -7.00 -19.37 3.47
C GLU A 56 -6.96 -19.27 1.94
N ILE A 57 -7.69 -18.31 1.38
CA ILE A 57 -7.90 -18.21 -0.08
C ILE A 57 -7.07 -17.10 -0.74
N ASN A 58 -6.74 -16.03 -0.01
CA ASN A 58 -6.09 -14.83 -0.52
C ASN A 58 -4.73 -14.56 0.14
N TRP A 59 -4.09 -15.60 0.67
CA TRP A 59 -2.80 -15.46 1.32
C TRP A 59 -1.75 -14.87 0.37
N THR A 60 -1.09 -13.80 0.81
CA THR A 60 0.13 -13.28 0.19
C THR A 60 1.07 -12.75 1.27
N PRO A 61 2.38 -12.63 0.99
CA PRO A 61 3.33 -11.96 1.90
C PRO A 61 3.05 -10.47 2.14
N PHE A 62 2.06 -9.88 1.46
CA PHE A 62 1.71 -8.46 1.55
C PHE A 62 0.22 -8.24 1.87
N LEU A 63 -0.46 -9.27 2.38
CA LEU A 63 -1.87 -9.18 2.77
C LEU A 63 -2.03 -8.06 3.80
N ASP A 64 -3.04 -7.21 3.61
CA ASP A 64 -3.32 -6.03 4.45
C ASP A 64 -2.10 -5.12 4.68
N TYR A 65 -1.24 -5.02 3.65
CA TYR A 65 -0.01 -4.24 3.67
C TYR A 65 1.03 -4.71 4.69
N THR A 66 0.85 -5.90 5.29
CA THR A 66 1.81 -6.52 6.20
C THR A 66 3.05 -7.02 5.46
N VAL A 67 4.12 -7.31 6.21
CA VAL A 67 5.32 -7.97 5.67
C VAL A 67 5.83 -8.95 6.72
N PRO A 68 6.03 -10.25 6.38
CA PRO A 68 6.52 -11.24 7.32
C PRO A 68 7.79 -10.80 8.06
N GLY A 69 7.75 -10.84 9.39
CA GLY A 69 8.87 -10.46 10.25
C GLY A 69 9.01 -8.97 10.53
N LEU A 70 8.10 -8.11 10.02
CA LEU A 70 8.06 -6.69 10.33
C LEU A 70 6.80 -6.34 11.16
N PRO A 71 6.86 -5.32 12.02
CA PRO A 71 5.66 -4.77 12.65
C PRO A 71 4.78 -4.04 11.62
N ASP A 72 3.46 -3.99 11.85
CA ASP A 72 2.46 -3.51 10.90
C ASP A 72 2.75 -2.12 10.34
N TRP A 73 3.15 -1.18 11.19
CA TRP A 73 3.49 0.19 10.76
C TRP A 73 4.66 0.20 9.75
N LEU A 74 5.62 -0.70 9.90
CA LEU A 74 6.77 -0.81 9.01
C LEU A 74 6.39 -1.59 7.75
N GLY A 75 5.55 -2.62 7.88
CA GLY A 75 4.93 -3.32 6.75
C GLY A 75 4.22 -2.33 5.82
N TYR A 76 3.38 -1.46 6.38
CA TYR A 76 2.67 -0.40 5.65
C TYR A 76 3.60 0.49 4.82
N ILE A 77 4.72 0.93 5.41
CA ILE A 77 5.71 1.76 4.72
C ILE A 77 6.33 0.97 3.56
N VAL A 78 6.80 -0.26 3.82
CA VAL A 78 7.45 -1.11 2.81
C VAL A 78 6.49 -1.41 1.66
N SER A 79 5.27 -1.84 1.96
CA SER A 79 4.20 -2.07 0.98
C SER A 79 3.90 -0.82 0.16
N GLY A 80 3.88 0.36 0.80
CA GLY A 80 3.73 1.65 0.12
C GLY A 80 4.85 1.94 -0.88
N PHE A 81 6.11 1.69 -0.51
CA PHE A 81 7.25 1.81 -1.43
C PHE A 81 7.18 0.84 -2.60
N ILE A 82 6.80 -0.42 -2.33
CA ILE A 82 6.62 -1.44 -3.37
C ILE A 82 5.55 -0.98 -4.37
N GLY A 83 4.39 -0.52 -3.88
CA GLY A 83 3.31 -0.02 -4.72
C GLY A 83 3.72 1.19 -5.57
N VAL A 84 4.34 2.20 -4.97
CA VAL A 84 4.86 3.38 -5.70
C VAL A 84 5.89 2.96 -6.76
N GLY A 85 6.81 2.07 -6.40
CA GLY A 85 7.82 1.54 -7.30
C GLY A 85 7.20 0.79 -8.48
N ALA A 86 6.22 -0.08 -8.23
CA ALA A 86 5.52 -0.86 -9.24
C ALA A 86 4.79 0.04 -10.26
N VAL A 87 4.06 1.05 -9.77
CA VAL A 87 3.33 2.00 -10.64
C VAL A 87 4.31 2.81 -11.51
N LEU A 88 5.39 3.33 -10.92
CA LEU A 88 6.41 4.07 -11.69
C LEU A 88 7.11 3.18 -12.71
N ALA A 89 7.48 1.96 -12.34
CA ALA A 89 8.11 0.99 -13.24
C ALA A 89 7.19 0.64 -14.41
N LEU A 90 5.90 0.37 -14.14
CA LEU A 90 4.91 0.09 -15.17
C LEU A 90 4.74 1.27 -16.13
N GLY A 91 4.60 2.49 -15.61
CA GLY A 91 4.48 3.69 -16.44
C GLY A 91 5.71 3.92 -17.31
N LEU A 92 6.91 3.74 -16.77
CA LEU A 92 8.16 3.84 -17.52
C LEU A 92 8.29 2.74 -18.59
N LEU A 93 7.87 1.51 -18.28
CA LEU A 93 7.87 0.39 -19.21
C LEU A 93 6.91 0.66 -20.38
N LEU A 94 5.67 1.07 -20.10
CA LEU A 94 4.69 1.43 -21.12
C LEU A 94 5.19 2.58 -22.00
N LEU A 95 5.76 3.63 -21.42
CA LEU A 95 6.37 4.72 -22.17
C LEU A 95 7.55 4.27 -23.06
N ARG A 96 8.23 3.19 -22.70
CA ARG A 96 9.31 2.60 -23.49
C ARG A 96 8.78 1.72 -24.62
N LEU A 97 7.67 1.01 -24.39
CA LEU A 97 7.06 0.12 -25.38
C LEU A 97 6.23 0.86 -26.44
N LEU A 98 5.61 1.98 -26.05
CA LEU A 98 4.78 2.82 -26.93
C LEU A 98 5.57 3.89 -27.71
N ARG A 99 6.89 3.92 -27.53
CA ARG A 99 7.82 4.78 -28.27
C ARG A 99 8.62 3.95 -29.26
#